data_AF-A0A6H1ZSX2-F1
#
_entry.id   AF-A0A6H1ZSX2-F1
#
_cell.length_a   1.000
_cell.length_b   1.000
_cell.length_c   1.000
_cell.angle_alpha   90.00
_cell.angle_beta   90.00
_cell.angle_gamma   90.00
#
_symmetry.space_group_name_H-M   'P 1'
#
loop_
_entity.id
_entity.type
_entity.pdbx_description
1 polymer ?
#
loop_
_entity_poly.entity_id
_entity_poly.type
_entity_poly.pdbx_seq_one_letter_code
_entity_poly.pdbx_strand_id
1 'polypeptide(L)'
;MERRVYKSLDGVTRWFDESKAETFEEGRTWNGNNNISDATGSQWDHEDLYRTRKGSWVLNHWSQMGSIGTWMEIEDNEATQWLLKNGKEIPDDLSVDDLEG
;
A
#
# COMPACT_ATOMS: atom_id res chain seq x y z
N MET A 1 1.44 -1.85 -20.94
CA MET A 1 0.28 -2.06 -20.05
C MET A 1 0.65 -3.20 -19.15
N GLU A 2 1.05 -2.88 -17.92
CA GLU A 2 1.38 -3.86 -16.90
C GLU A 2 0.15 -4.04 -16.01
N ARG A 3 -0.38 -5.27 -15.99
CA ARG A 3 -1.57 -5.61 -15.20
C ARG A 3 -1.12 -6.37 -13.97
N ARG A 4 -1.61 -5.93 -12.80
CA ARG A 4 -1.40 -6.61 -11.53
C ARG A 4 -2.69 -7.21 -11.05
N VAL A 5 -2.59 -8.40 -10.50
CA VAL A 5 -3.70 -9.16 -9.94
C VAL A 5 -3.66 -8.98 -8.44
N TYR A 6 -4.78 -8.63 -7.84
CA TYR A 6 -4.91 -8.43 -6.39
C TYR A 6 -6.13 -9.17 -5.86
N LYS A 7 -6.08 -9.49 -4.57
CA LYS A 7 -7.21 -10.07 -3.86
C LYS A 7 -8.07 -8.94 -3.28
N SER A 8 -9.29 -8.81 -3.77
CA SER A 8 -10.28 -7.84 -3.26
C SER A 8 -10.71 -8.20 -1.83
N LEU A 9 -11.23 -7.23 -1.09
CA LEU A 9 -11.77 -7.42 0.26
C LEU A 9 -12.90 -8.47 0.29
N ASP A 10 -13.69 -8.55 -0.78
CA ASP A 10 -14.73 -9.58 -0.99
C ASP A 10 -14.15 -11.00 -1.22
N GLY A 11 -12.82 -11.17 -1.19
CA GLY A 11 -12.11 -12.41 -1.49
C GLY A 11 -11.99 -12.73 -2.98
N VAL A 12 -12.52 -11.87 -3.86
CA VAL A 12 -12.50 -12.05 -5.32
C VAL A 12 -11.17 -11.55 -5.89
N THR A 13 -10.54 -12.36 -6.72
CA THR A 13 -9.34 -11.94 -7.45
C THR A 13 -9.71 -10.96 -8.56
N ARG A 14 -9.19 -9.73 -8.49
CA ARG A 14 -9.38 -8.65 -9.47
C ARG A 14 -8.03 -8.24 -10.05
N TRP A 15 -8.05 -7.38 -11.06
CA TRP A 15 -6.83 -6.83 -11.64
C TRP A 15 -6.96 -5.34 -11.89
N PHE A 16 -5.84 -4.64 -11.86
CA PHE A 16 -5.74 -3.23 -12.22
C PHE A 16 -4.54 -2.99 -13.14
N ASP A 17 -4.56 -1.84 -13.81
CA ASP A 17 -3.47 -1.39 -14.69
C ASP A 17 -2.49 -0.57 -13.84
N GLU A 18 -1.33 -1.13 -13.53
CA GLU A 18 -0.31 -0.53 -12.65
C GLU A 18 0.17 0.80 -13.22
N SER A 19 0.42 0.85 -14.54
CA SER A 19 0.88 2.07 -15.22
C SER A 19 -0.15 3.21 -15.21
N LYS A 20 -1.39 2.96 -14.79
CA LYS A 20 -2.45 3.97 -14.64
C LYS A 20 -2.86 4.20 -13.18
N ALA A 21 -2.31 3.44 -12.25
CA ALA A 21 -2.49 3.65 -10.84
C ALA A 21 -1.55 4.74 -10.35
N GLU A 22 -1.95 5.40 -9.29
CA GLU A 22 -1.06 6.27 -8.53
C GLU A 22 -0.30 5.40 -7.53
N THR A 23 1.03 5.48 -7.54
CA THR A 23 1.89 4.63 -6.72
C THR A 23 2.51 5.45 -5.60
N PHE A 24 2.41 4.91 -4.39
CA PHE A 24 3.02 5.44 -3.19
C PHE A 24 4.07 4.44 -2.73
N GLU A 25 5.33 4.75 -3.03
CA GLU A 25 6.47 3.96 -2.56
C GLU A 25 6.66 4.17 -1.05
N GLU A 26 7.00 3.11 -0.31
CA GLU A 26 7.30 3.22 1.13
C GLU A 26 8.36 4.28 1.45
N GLY A 27 8.19 4.88 2.62
CA GLY A 27 9.26 5.56 3.33
C GLY A 27 10.20 4.54 3.95
N ARG A 28 11.50 4.82 3.87
CA ARG A 28 12.50 4.10 4.67
C ARG A 28 13.13 5.09 5.62
N THR A 29 12.91 4.89 6.90
CA THR A 29 13.54 5.71 7.93
C THR A 29 14.75 5.00 8.50
N TRP A 30 15.82 5.77 8.69
CA TRP A 30 17.01 5.33 9.38
C TRP A 30 16.78 5.36 10.90
N ASN A 31 16.71 4.20 11.55
CA ASN A 31 16.42 4.13 12.99
C ASN A 31 17.67 4.27 13.89
N GLY A 32 18.81 4.64 13.33
CA GLY A 32 20.09 4.72 14.03
C GLY A 32 20.98 3.49 13.88
N ASN A 33 20.47 2.38 13.34
CA ASN A 33 21.26 1.16 13.10
C ASN A 33 21.02 0.55 11.70
N ASN A 34 19.80 0.63 11.17
CA ASN A 34 19.43 0.17 9.82
C ASN A 34 18.38 1.09 9.18
N ASN A 35 18.22 0.98 7.85
CA ASN A 35 17.01 1.45 7.17
C ASN A 35 15.87 0.47 7.46
N ILE A 36 14.80 0.96 8.06
CA ILE A 36 13.59 0.19 8.34
C ILE A 36 12.48 0.73 7.44
N SER A 37 11.68 -0.16 6.87
CA SER A 37 10.46 0.21 6.18
C SER A 37 9.51 0.86 7.18
N ASP A 38 9.08 2.10 6.94
CA ASP A 38 8.13 2.79 7.82
C ASP A 38 6.75 2.13 7.78
N ALA A 39 6.46 1.41 6.70
CA ALA A 39 5.24 0.66 6.49
C ALA A 39 5.16 -0.61 7.36
N THR A 40 6.17 -1.47 7.30
CA THR A 40 6.17 -2.78 7.99
C THR A 40 6.90 -2.77 9.34
N GLY A 41 7.78 -1.80 9.57
CA GLY A 41 8.74 -1.85 10.68
C GLY A 41 9.82 -2.93 10.54
N SER A 42 9.93 -3.57 9.35
CA SER A 42 10.90 -4.61 9.04
C SER A 42 12.03 -4.07 8.17
N GLN A 43 13.21 -4.70 8.27
CA GLN A 43 14.33 -4.45 7.37
C GLN A 43 14.18 -5.23 6.04
N TRP A 44 13.41 -6.31 6.07
CA TRP A 44 13.35 -7.30 5.00
C TRP A 44 12.02 -7.32 4.27
N ASP A 45 10.97 -6.78 4.88
CA ASP A 45 9.63 -6.73 4.30
C ASP A 45 9.34 -5.31 3.83
N HIS A 46 8.92 -5.24 2.58
CA HIS A 46 8.69 -4.01 1.84
C HIS A 46 7.22 -3.95 1.46
N GLU A 47 6.68 -2.74 1.47
CA GLU A 47 5.29 -2.47 1.13
C GLU A 47 5.19 -1.27 0.21
N ASP A 48 4.37 -1.38 -0.82
CA ASP A 48 4.00 -0.25 -1.68
C ASP A 48 2.49 -0.17 -1.74
N LEU A 49 1.97 1.05 -1.70
CA LEU A 49 0.55 1.30 -1.80
C LEU A 49 0.20 1.83 -3.19
N TYR A 50 -0.81 1.26 -3.81
CA TYR A 50 -1.29 1.64 -5.13
C TYR A 50 -2.74 2.10 -5.05
N ARG A 51 -3.03 3.26 -5.64
CA ARG A 51 -4.38 3.75 -5.79
C ARG A 51 -4.85 3.57 -7.23
N THR A 52 -5.88 2.75 -7.39
CA THR A 52 -6.48 2.53 -8.70
C THR A 52 -7.31 3.74 -9.13
N ARG A 53 -7.50 3.92 -10.44
CA ARG A 53 -8.33 5.00 -11.00
C ARG A 53 -9.81 4.94 -10.57
N LYS A 54 -10.27 3.80 -10.03
CA LYS A 54 -11.63 3.63 -9.51
C LYS A 54 -11.76 4.11 -8.06
N GLY A 55 -10.64 4.38 -7.37
CA GLY A 55 -10.60 4.75 -5.96
C GLY A 55 -10.18 3.61 -5.03
N SER A 56 -10.12 2.34 -5.50
CA SER A 56 -9.65 1.23 -4.65
C SER A 56 -8.16 1.34 -4.33
N TRP A 57 -7.81 0.99 -3.10
CA TRP A 57 -6.43 0.90 -2.59
C TRP A 57 -5.93 -0.53 -2.63
N VAL A 58 -4.72 -0.73 -3.16
CA VAL A 58 -4.08 -2.04 -3.27
C VAL A 58 -2.71 -1.97 -2.63
N LEU A 59 -2.50 -2.76 -1.58
CA LEU A 59 -1.22 -2.94 -0.93
C LEU A 59 -0.46 -4.08 -1.60
N ASN A 60 0.77 -3.80 -2.01
CA ASN A 60 1.73 -4.79 -2.45
C ASN A 60 2.73 -5.03 -1.31
N HIS A 61 2.73 -6.22 -0.73
CA HIS A 61 3.66 -6.63 0.31
C HIS A 61 4.62 -7.69 -0.24
N TRP A 62 5.93 -7.45 -0.19
CA TRP A 62 6.94 -8.43 -0.61
C TRP A 62 8.16 -8.44 0.30
N SER A 63 8.80 -9.60 0.42
CA SER A 63 10.06 -9.71 1.15
C SER A 63 11.25 -9.57 0.20
N GLN A 64 12.27 -8.83 0.61
CA GLN A 64 13.53 -8.63 -0.11
C GLN A 64 14.26 -9.95 -0.41
N MET A 65 13.99 -11.00 0.36
CA MET A 65 14.58 -12.34 0.20
C MET A 65 13.96 -13.16 -0.96
N GLY A 66 13.21 -12.51 -1.87
CA GLY A 66 12.72 -13.11 -3.11
C GLY A 66 11.31 -13.70 -3.04
N SER A 67 10.49 -13.26 -2.07
CA SER A 67 9.09 -13.69 -1.99
C SER A 67 8.26 -13.09 -3.14
N ILE A 68 7.29 -13.87 -3.62
CA ILE A 68 6.29 -13.36 -4.57
C ILE A 68 5.44 -12.32 -3.83
N GLY A 69 5.51 -11.07 -4.28
CA GLY A 69 4.71 -9.98 -3.71
C GLY A 69 3.23 -10.32 -3.70
N THR A 70 2.58 -10.09 -2.56
CA THR A 70 1.16 -10.32 -2.36
C THR A 70 0.43 -9.01 -2.52
N TRP A 71 -0.55 -8.98 -3.42
CA TRP A 71 -1.34 -7.80 -3.73
C TRP A 71 -2.73 -7.97 -3.13
N MET A 72 -3.12 -7.10 -2.21
CA MET A 72 -4.40 -7.15 -1.52
C MET A 72 -5.07 -5.79 -1.56
N GLU A 73 -6.38 -5.78 -1.80
CA GLU A 73 -7.18 -4.57 -1.61
C GLU A 73 -7.31 -4.32 -0.11
N ILE A 74 -7.12 -3.06 0.27
CA ILE A 74 -7.27 -2.60 1.65
C ILE A 74 -8.36 -1.52 1.69
N GLU A 75 -8.90 -1.30 2.88
CA GLU A 75 -9.89 -0.26 3.10
C GLU A 75 -9.23 1.13 3.15
N ASP A 76 -10.05 2.17 2.99
CA ASP A 76 -9.61 3.57 2.98
C ASP A 76 -8.93 3.97 4.31
N ASN A 77 -9.40 3.44 5.43
CA ASN A 77 -8.81 3.64 6.75
C ASN A 77 -7.39 3.06 6.85
N GLU A 78 -7.17 1.84 6.35
CA GLU A 78 -5.89 1.15 6.32
C GLU A 78 -4.91 1.88 5.40
N ALA A 79 -5.37 2.32 4.22
CA ALA A 79 -4.59 3.13 3.30
C ALA A 79 -4.15 4.45 3.94
N THR A 80 -5.05 5.12 4.66
CA THR A 80 -4.75 6.35 5.40
C THR A 80 -3.70 6.11 6.48
N GLN A 81 -3.86 5.06 7.29
CA GLN A 81 -2.87 4.72 8.32
C GLN A 81 -1.50 4.41 7.72
N TRP A 82 -1.46 3.73 6.57
CA TRP A 82 -0.23 3.45 5.85
C TRP A 82 0.43 4.74 5.35
N LEU A 83 -0.33 5.65 4.74
CA LEU A 83 0.17 6.95 4.27
C LEU A 83 0.72 7.79 5.43
N LEU A 84 0.00 7.83 6.56
CA LEU A 84 0.43 8.54 7.78
C LEU A 84 1.73 7.98 8.35
N LYS A 85 1.86 6.66 8.45
CA LYS A 85 3.09 6.00 8.91
C LYS A 85 4.28 6.33 8.02
N ASN A 86 4.07 6.40 6.71
CA ASN A 86 5.09 6.71 5.72
C ASN A 86 5.31 8.22 5.52
N GLY A 87 4.63 9.08 6.30
CA GLY A 87 4.74 10.54 6.17
C GLY A 87 4.33 11.09 4.81
N LYS A 88 3.43 10.39 4.11
CA LYS A 88 2.92 10.79 2.78
C LYS A 88 1.70 11.70 2.93
N GLU A 89 1.44 12.49 1.90
CA GLU A 89 0.22 13.30 1.82
C GLU A 89 -0.99 12.39 1.65
N ILE A 90 -2.02 12.61 2.47
CA ILE A 90 -3.32 11.95 2.32
C ILE A 90 -4.08 12.71 1.22
N PRO A 91 -4.48 12.06 0.13
CA PRO A 91 -5.29 12.72 -0.89
C PRO A 91 -6.64 13.16 -0.31
N ASP A 92 -7.12 14.33 -0.73
CA ASP A 92 -8.36 14.96 -0.21
C ASP A 92 -9.62 14.08 -0.32
N ASP A 93 -9.62 13.14 -1.27
CA ASP A 93 -10.71 12.19 -1.53
C ASP A 93 -10.72 11.00 -0.54
N LEU A 94 -9.63 10.79 0.22
CA LEU A 94 -9.62 9.89 1.38
C LEU A 94 -10.23 10.65 2.57
N SER A 95 -11.55 10.52 2.72
CA SER A 95 -12.25 11.14 3.83
C SER A 95 -11.96 10.39 5.13
N VAL A 96 -11.20 11.04 6.02
CA VAL A 96 -10.92 10.55 7.38
C VAL A 96 -12.16 10.55 8.30
N ASP A 97 -13.33 11.02 7.81
CA ASP A 97 -14.59 11.07 8.55
C ASP A 97 -15.22 9.70 8.81
N ASP A 98 -14.75 8.62 8.18
CA ASP A 98 -15.22 7.25 8.41
C ASP A 98 -14.45 6.52 9.54
N LEU A 99 -13.60 7.24 10.30
CA LEU A 99 -12.78 6.65 11.38
C LEU A 99 -13.52 6.44 12.72
N GLU A 100 -14.84 6.65 12.79
CA GLU A 100 -15.64 6.36 13.98
C GLU A 100 -16.65 5.23 13.72
N GLY A 101 -16.24 4.00 14.04
CA GLY A 101 -17.08 2.81 14.16
C GLY A 101 -16.77 2.02 15.41
#